data_AF-A0A401TW84-F1
#
_entry.id   AF-A0A401TW84-F1
#
_cell.length_a   1.000
_cell.length_b   1.000
_cell.length_c   1.000
_cell.angle_alpha   90.00
_cell.angle_beta   90.00
_cell.angle_gamma   90.00
#
_symmetry.space_group_name_H-M   'P 1'
#
loop_
_entity.id
_entity.type
_entity.pdbx_description
1 polymer ?
#
loop_
_entity_poly.entity_id
_entity_poly.type
_entity_poly.pdbx_seq_one_letter_code
_entity_poly.pdbx_strand_id
1 'polypeptide(L)'
;MRIALVSAFFLIFCSPILAAAEAEFPSEFRGFWVGDQATCDALKKASPADLHDGQRWLKIAATDILGTTQGRLLRELPAPRAPVKRTFEFQIADDMGLIAQLSFVDRGLSETVTGGHARR
;
A
#
# COMPACT_ATOMS: atom_id res chain seq x y z
N MET A 1 -11.83 -67.98 7.99
CA MET A 1 -11.48 -66.78 8.79
C MET A 1 -11.27 -65.62 7.83
N ARG A 2 -12.04 -64.55 7.99
CA ARG A 2 -12.01 -63.32 7.20
C ARG A 2 -11.15 -62.30 7.94
N ILE A 3 -10.16 -61.68 7.30
CA ILE A 3 -9.73 -60.32 7.65
C ILE A 3 -9.39 -59.60 6.34
N ALA A 4 -10.35 -58.82 5.85
CA ALA A 4 -10.08 -57.70 4.97
C ALA A 4 -9.67 -56.53 5.87
N LEU A 5 -8.61 -55.80 5.53
CA LEU A 5 -8.31 -54.52 6.17
C LEU A 5 -8.10 -53.47 5.09
N VAL A 6 -9.14 -52.66 5.01
CA VAL A 6 -9.40 -51.53 4.15
C VAL A 6 -8.80 -50.28 4.77
N SER A 7 -8.56 -49.28 3.93
CA SER A 7 -8.50 -47.84 4.22
C SER A 7 -7.17 -47.21 4.63
N ALA A 8 -6.61 -46.52 3.63
CA ALA A 8 -6.56 -45.06 3.59
C ALA A 8 -5.97 -44.37 4.83
N PHE A 9 -4.69 -44.03 4.70
CA PHE A 9 -4.21 -42.77 5.27
C PHE A 9 -3.61 -41.94 4.14
N PHE A 10 -4.50 -41.18 3.50
CA PHE A 10 -4.17 -40.00 2.72
C PHE A 10 -3.37 -39.08 3.65
N LEU A 11 -2.04 -39.09 3.53
CA LEU A 11 -1.21 -38.02 4.11
C LEU A 11 -1.50 -36.77 3.29
N ILE A 12 -2.58 -36.09 3.70
CA ILE A 12 -2.93 -34.75 3.27
C ILE A 12 -1.68 -33.90 3.47
N PHE A 13 -1.13 -33.46 2.34
CA PHE A 13 -0.21 -32.34 2.23
C PHE A 13 -0.80 -31.19 3.03
N CYS A 14 -0.37 -31.04 4.27
CA CYS A 14 -0.58 -29.83 5.04
C CYS A 14 0.42 -28.81 4.50
N SER A 15 0.15 -28.28 3.30
CA SER A 15 0.78 -27.06 2.86
C SER A 15 0.38 -25.99 3.87
N PRO A 16 1.33 -25.30 4.53
CA PRO A 16 0.97 -24.07 5.19
C PRO A 16 0.48 -23.17 4.07
N ILE A 17 -0.83 -22.93 4.04
CA ILE A 17 -1.37 -21.74 3.39
C ILE A 17 -0.67 -20.62 4.12
N LEU A 18 0.45 -20.16 3.56
CA LEU A 18 0.98 -18.84 3.86
C LEU A 18 -0.21 -17.93 3.62
N ALA A 19 -0.83 -17.49 4.72
CA ALA A 19 -1.61 -16.28 4.69
C ALA A 19 -0.70 -15.28 3.98
N ALA A 20 -1.09 -14.89 2.76
CA ALA A 20 -0.53 -13.72 2.13
C ALA A 20 -0.87 -12.60 3.10
N ALA A 21 0.07 -12.30 4.01
CA ALA A 21 -0.05 -11.17 4.90
C ALA A 21 -0.26 -9.98 3.97
N GLU A 22 -1.45 -9.39 4.00
CA GLU A 22 -1.70 -8.16 3.27
C GLU A 22 -0.59 -7.21 3.67
N ALA A 23 0.17 -6.73 2.68
CA ALA A 23 1.26 -5.81 2.97
C ALA A 23 0.65 -4.60 3.67
N GLU A 24 1.14 -4.30 4.87
CA GLU A 24 0.70 -3.16 5.67
C GLU A 24 1.80 -2.11 5.67
N PHE A 25 1.43 -0.83 5.56
CA PHE A 25 2.37 0.26 5.75
C PHE A 25 2.93 0.23 7.17
N PRO A 26 4.24 0.34 7.38
CA PRO A 26 4.80 0.51 8.71
C PRO A 26 4.25 1.76 9.40
N SER A 27 4.06 1.71 10.72
CA SER A 27 3.37 2.77 11.48
C SER A 27 4.05 4.13 11.38
N GLU A 28 5.37 4.16 11.17
CA GLU A 28 6.17 5.37 11.01
C GLU A 28 5.89 6.15 9.71
N PHE A 29 5.31 5.50 8.68
CA PHE A 29 4.96 6.15 7.41
C PHE A 29 3.48 6.52 7.30
N ARG A 30 2.66 6.05 8.25
CA ARG A 30 1.22 6.37 8.31
C ARG A 30 1.02 7.81 8.74
N GLY A 31 -0.08 8.40 8.28
CA GLY A 31 -0.45 9.78 8.60
C GLY A 31 -0.60 10.66 7.36
N PHE A 32 -0.57 11.97 7.57
CA PHE A 32 -0.75 12.96 6.51
C PHE A 32 0.59 13.41 5.93
N TRP A 33 0.67 13.35 4.60
CA TRP A 33 1.75 13.87 3.78
C TRP A 33 1.19 14.98 2.89
N VAL A 34 1.89 16.10 2.80
CA VAL A 34 1.43 17.28 2.07
C VAL A 34 2.55 17.84 1.20
N GLY A 35 2.16 18.48 0.09
CA GLY A 35 3.12 19.09 -0.84
C GLY A 35 3.73 20.39 -0.32
N ASP A 36 3.03 21.10 0.59
CA ASP A 36 3.46 22.39 1.10
C ASP A 36 2.94 22.67 2.52
N GLN A 37 3.55 23.66 3.17
CA GLN A 37 3.22 24.06 4.55
C GLN A 37 1.80 24.63 4.67
N ALA A 38 1.29 25.33 3.66
CA ALA A 38 -0.04 25.93 3.72
C ALA A 38 -1.12 24.86 3.76
N THR A 39 -0.95 23.79 2.99
CA THR A 39 -1.80 22.59 2.99
C THR A 39 -1.72 21.86 4.34
N CYS A 40 -0.53 21.77 4.95
CA CYS A 40 -0.38 21.25 6.32
C CYS A 40 -1.22 22.04 7.34
N ASP A 41 -1.10 23.37 7.28
CA ASP A 41 -1.74 24.24 8.26
C ASP A 41 -3.26 24.32 8.07
N ALA A 42 -3.74 24.13 6.84
CA ALA A 42 -5.16 23.92 6.55
C ALA A 42 -5.68 22.61 7.15
N LEU A 43 -4.99 21.48 6.92
CA LEU A 43 -5.39 20.16 7.46
C LEU A 43 -5.39 20.08 9.00
N LYS A 44 -4.62 20.93 9.68
CA LYS A 44 -4.66 21.03 11.15
C LYS A 44 -5.91 21.73 11.67
N LYS A 45 -6.53 22.58 10.86
CA LYS A 45 -7.64 23.47 11.26
C LYS A 45 -8.97 23.04 10.70
N ALA A 46 -8.96 22.30 9.59
CA ALA A 46 -10.13 21.98 8.79
C ALA A 46 -10.08 20.53 8.29
N SER A 47 -11.20 20.04 7.78
CA SER A 47 -11.29 18.71 7.17
C SER A 47 -10.54 18.69 5.85
N PRO A 48 -10.02 17.54 5.39
CA PRO A 48 -9.49 17.42 4.02
C PRO A 48 -10.52 17.77 2.94
N ALA A 49 -11.82 17.73 3.25
CA ALA A 49 -12.89 18.16 2.35
C ALA A 49 -12.91 19.69 2.11
N ASP A 50 -12.23 20.47 2.96
CA ASP A 50 -12.17 21.93 2.88
C ASP A 50 -10.94 22.42 2.09
N LEU A 51 -10.13 21.50 1.55
CA LEU A 51 -8.97 21.84 0.73
C LEU A 51 -9.38 22.27 -0.69
N HIS A 52 -8.68 23.25 -1.23
CA HIS A 52 -8.95 23.81 -2.56
C HIS A 52 -8.22 23.04 -3.67
N ASP A 53 -8.69 23.22 -4.91
CA ASP A 53 -8.06 22.67 -6.10
C ASP A 53 -6.58 23.09 -6.19
N GLY A 54 -5.70 22.10 -6.35
CA GLY A 54 -4.25 22.27 -6.44
C GLY A 54 -3.48 21.94 -5.16
N GLN A 55 -4.14 21.81 -4.01
CA GLN A 55 -3.47 21.42 -2.76
C GLN A 55 -3.22 19.90 -2.71
N ARG A 56 -1.96 19.49 -2.85
CA ARG A 56 -1.60 18.07 -2.86
C ARG A 56 -1.42 17.51 -1.45
N TRP A 57 -2.14 16.45 -1.16
CA TRP A 57 -2.05 15.73 0.10
C TRP A 57 -2.36 14.23 -0.06
N LEU A 58 -1.81 13.42 0.84
CA LEU A 58 -2.08 12.00 0.98
C LEU A 58 -2.26 11.66 2.46
N LYS A 59 -3.25 10.82 2.78
CA LYS A 59 -3.37 10.13 4.07
C LYS A 59 -3.03 8.67 3.84
N ILE A 60 -1.95 8.22 4.48
CA ILE A 60 -1.49 6.84 4.44
C ILE A 60 -2.02 6.12 5.67
N ALA A 61 -2.89 5.14 5.45
CA ALA A 61 -3.41 4.23 6.45
C ALA A 61 -2.61 2.91 6.45
N ALA A 62 -3.13 1.90 7.13
CA ALA A 62 -2.53 0.56 7.17
C ALA A 62 -2.39 -0.04 5.76
N THR A 63 -3.47 -0.02 4.98
CA THR A 63 -3.57 -0.68 3.68
C THR A 63 -3.94 0.27 2.54
N ASP A 64 -4.41 1.47 2.89
CA ASP A 64 -5.01 2.41 1.96
C ASP A 64 -4.25 3.72 1.90
N ILE A 65 -4.27 4.32 0.73
CA ILE A 65 -3.81 5.67 0.46
C ILE A 65 -5.03 6.47 0.02
N LEU A 66 -5.29 7.58 0.70
CA LEU A 66 -6.40 8.47 0.44
C LEU A 66 -5.88 9.88 0.12
N GLY A 67 -6.69 10.69 -0.55
CA GLY A 67 -6.38 12.09 -0.83
C GLY A 67 -6.33 12.37 -2.32
N THR A 68 -5.32 13.14 -2.74
CA THR A 68 -5.15 13.55 -4.15
C THR A 68 -4.90 12.38 -5.08
N THR A 69 -4.16 11.38 -4.61
CA THR A 69 -4.15 10.05 -5.22
C THR A 69 -4.78 9.09 -4.23
N GLN A 70 -5.69 8.25 -4.72
CA GLN A 70 -6.29 7.19 -3.92
C GLN A 70 -5.80 5.84 -4.42
N GLY A 71 -5.61 4.89 -3.53
CA GLY A 71 -5.18 3.57 -3.92
C GLY A 71 -4.96 2.60 -2.76
N ARG A 72 -4.61 1.37 -3.11
CA ARG A 72 -4.33 0.29 -2.15
C ARG A 72 -2.88 -0.13 -2.21
N LEU A 73 -2.29 -0.38 -1.04
CA LEU A 73 -0.95 -0.93 -0.94
C LEU A 73 -0.92 -2.33 -1.58
N LEU A 74 0.08 -2.57 -2.41
CA LEU A 74 0.34 -3.91 -2.97
C LEU A 74 1.49 -4.58 -2.23
N ARG A 75 2.62 -3.88 -2.10
CA ARG A 75 3.84 -4.42 -1.48
C ARG A 75 4.87 -3.34 -1.18
N GLU A 76 5.79 -3.67 -0.29
CA GLU A 76 7.05 -2.96 -0.16
C GLU A 76 8.03 -3.40 -1.25
N LEU A 77 8.77 -2.45 -1.81
CA LEU A 77 9.85 -2.67 -2.77
C LEU A 77 11.21 -2.42 -2.10
N PRO A 78 12.27 -3.10 -2.55
CA PRO A 78 13.62 -2.79 -2.08
C PRO A 78 13.97 -1.32 -2.37
N ALA A 79 14.51 -0.63 -1.37
CA ALA A 79 14.94 0.75 -1.54
C ALA A 79 16.06 0.81 -2.59
N PRO A 80 15.90 1.59 -3.68
CA PRO A 80 16.80 1.53 -4.83
C PRO A 80 18.21 1.98 -4.44
N ARG A 81 18.34 3.14 -3.76
CA ARG A 81 19.56 3.72 -3.17
C ARG A 81 19.21 4.80 -2.14
N ALA A 82 20.15 5.11 -1.25
CA ALA A 82 20.07 6.32 -0.43
C ALA A 82 19.91 7.57 -1.33
N PRO A 83 19.12 8.58 -0.93
CA PRO A 83 18.52 8.79 0.40
C PRO A 83 17.12 8.18 0.59
N VAL A 84 16.66 7.31 -0.32
CA VAL A 84 15.36 6.64 -0.19
C VAL A 84 15.42 5.60 0.92
N LYS A 85 14.60 5.77 1.96
CA LYS A 85 14.50 4.85 3.10
C LYS A 85 13.64 3.64 2.78
N ARG A 86 12.48 3.89 2.20
CA ARG A 86 11.46 2.87 1.91
C ARG A 86 10.73 3.23 0.64
N THR A 87 10.30 2.18 -0.05
CA THR A 87 9.60 2.30 -1.31
C THR A 87 8.42 1.35 -1.29
N PHE A 88 7.25 1.81 -1.70
CA PHE A 88 6.03 1.01 -1.70
C PHE A 88 5.36 1.10 -3.07
N GLU A 89 4.84 -0.02 -3.53
CA GLU A 89 4.04 -0.11 -4.74
C GLU A 89 2.56 -0.15 -4.34
N PHE A 90 1.75 0.67 -4.99
CA PHE A 90 0.32 0.73 -4.75
C PHE A 90 -0.43 0.79 -6.07
N GLN A 91 -1.66 0.31 -6.04
CA GLN A 91 -2.57 0.42 -7.17
C GLN A 91 -3.49 1.62 -6.95
N ILE A 92 -3.46 2.55 -7.90
CA ILE A 92 -4.35 3.70 -7.95
C ILE A 92 -5.78 3.18 -8.15
N ALA A 93 -6.70 3.76 -7.38
CA ALA A 93 -8.13 3.55 -7.50
C ALA A 93 -8.70 4.38 -8.66
N ASP A 94 -8.20 4.14 -9.87
CA ASP A 94 -8.71 4.70 -11.12
C ASP A 94 -9.28 3.58 -12.01
N ASP A 95 -9.94 3.98 -13.11
CA ASP A 95 -10.58 3.03 -14.04
C ASP A 95 -9.56 2.07 -14.68
N MET A 96 -8.31 2.51 -14.79
CA MET A 96 -7.23 1.73 -15.41
C MET A 96 -6.48 0.83 -14.41
N GLY A 97 -6.67 1.02 -13.11
CA GLY A 97 -5.93 0.32 -12.07
C GLY A 97 -4.42 0.54 -12.19
N LEU A 98 -3.99 1.78 -12.46
CA LEU A 98 -2.58 2.11 -12.66
C LEU A 98 -1.75 1.78 -11.42
N ILE A 99 -0.52 1.33 -11.66
CA ILE A 99 0.46 1.13 -10.59
C ILE A 99 1.27 2.41 -10.42
N ALA A 100 1.45 2.79 -9.16
CA ALA A 100 2.32 3.86 -8.75
C ALA A 100 3.21 3.42 -7.60
N GLN A 101 4.27 4.20 -7.39
CA GLN A 101 5.30 3.95 -6.42
C GLN A 101 5.41 5.16 -5.49
N LEU A 102 5.37 4.92 -4.19
CA LEU A 102 5.69 5.88 -3.15
C LEU A 102 7.13 5.66 -2.69
N SER A 103 7.94 6.72 -2.69
CA SER A 103 9.32 6.71 -2.20
C SER A 103 9.45 7.69 -1.04
N PHE A 104 9.86 7.18 0.12
CA PHE A 104 10.09 7.97 1.33
C PHE A 104 11.56 8.35 1.42
N VAL A 105 11.82 9.65 1.39
CA VAL A 105 13.11 10.26 1.74
C VAL A 105 12.98 10.89 3.12
N ASP A 106 14.09 11.29 3.75
CA ASP A 106 14.13 11.69 5.18
C ASP A 106 12.89 12.40 5.75
N ARG A 107 12.42 13.46 5.07
CA ARG A 107 11.21 14.22 5.44
C ARG A 107 10.26 14.43 4.27
N GLY A 108 10.33 13.58 3.25
CA GLY A 108 9.61 13.79 2.00
C GLY A 108 9.01 12.52 1.44
N LEU A 109 7.95 12.70 0.67
CA LEU A 109 7.27 11.65 -0.07
C LEU A 109 7.30 12.03 -1.55
N SER A 110 7.78 11.12 -2.39
CA SER A 110 7.68 11.23 -3.84
C SER A 110 6.78 10.13 -4.38
N GLU A 111 5.94 10.49 -5.34
CA GLU A 111 5.02 9.56 -6.02
C GLU A 111 5.36 9.51 -7.51
N THR A 112 5.55 8.31 -8.04
CA THR A 112 5.88 8.06 -9.45
C THR A 112 4.89 7.05 -10.03
N VAL A 113 4.17 7.41 -11.09
CA VAL A 113 3.31 6.49 -11.84
C VAL A 113 4.20 5.65 -12.75
N THR A 114 4.15 4.32 -12.63
CA THR A 114 5.03 3.39 -13.36
C THR A 114 4.40 2.88 -14.66
N GLY A 115 3.15 3.22 -14.95
CA GLY A 115 2.43 2.83 -16.17
C GLY A 115 2.03 1.35 -16.23
N GLY A 116 2.39 0.56 -15.22
CA GLY A 116 1.90 -0.81 -15.05
C GLY A 116 0.41 -0.82 -14.71
N HIS A 117 -0.27 -1.91 -15.03
CA HIS A 117 -1.66 -2.14 -14.64
C HIS A 117 -1.69 -3.37 -13.74
N ALA A 118 -2.37 -3.31 -12.59
CA ALA A 118 -2.61 -4.53 -11.84
C ALA A 118 -3.62 -5.38 -12.62
N ARG A 119 -3.21 -6.56 -13.09
CA ARG A 119 -4.15 -7.51 -13.69
C ARG A 119 -5.23 -7.83 -12.66
N ARG A 120 -6.49 -7.60 -13.02
CA ARG A 120 -7.66 -8.03 -12.24
C ARG A 120 -7.73 -9.55 -12.16
#